data_AF-A0A967FXG3-F1
#
_entry.id   AF-A0A967FXG3-F1
#
_cell.length_a   1.000
_cell.length_b   1.000
_cell.length_c   1.000
_cell.angle_alpha   90.00
_cell.angle_beta   90.00
_cell.angle_gamma   90.00
#
_symmetry.space_group_name_H-M   'P 1'
#
loop_
_entity.id
_entity.type
_entity.pdbx_description
1 polymer ?
#
loop_
_entity_poly.entity_id
_entity_poly.type
_entity_poly.pdbx_seq_one_letter_code
_entity_poly.pdbx_strand_id
1 'polypeptide(L)'
;KLGTTWQDCKLISLSDRGGRIVCESEISRGTQAQLDLKLSGRQLQVPVEVLYCIPAGDAPGRSKPQAGLLFKPANEKLINTLRRYIEKRSVEAACAKEDIALNDPCVSWIDVPLDPWQES
;
A
#
# COMPACT_ATOMS: atom_id res chain seq x y z
N LYS A 1 -13.23 4.82 4.44
CA LYS A 1 -14.54 4.97 5.12
C LYS A 1 -14.44 4.57 6.58
N LEU A 2 -14.62 5.54 7.47
CA LEU A 2 -14.70 5.38 8.94
C LEU A 2 -16.17 5.57 9.34
N GLY A 3 -16.86 4.50 9.70
CA GLY A 3 -18.32 4.55 9.89
C GLY A 3 -19.05 4.97 8.60
N THR A 4 -19.68 6.16 8.61
CA THR A 4 -20.38 6.74 7.44
C THR A 4 -19.52 7.73 6.63
N THR A 5 -18.35 8.11 7.13
CA THR A 5 -17.56 9.23 6.57
C THR A 5 -16.41 8.74 5.70
N TRP A 6 -16.22 9.39 4.55
CA TRP A 6 -15.05 9.21 3.70
C TRP A 6 -14.01 10.28 4.02
N GLN A 7 -12.75 9.87 4.05
CA GLN A 7 -11.62 10.73 4.32
C GLN A 7 -10.50 10.34 3.36
N ASP A 8 -9.99 11.33 2.64
CA ASP A 8 -8.84 11.15 1.76
C ASP A 8 -7.56 11.02 2.60
N CYS A 9 -6.76 10.03 2.25
CA CYS A 9 -5.51 9.72 2.94
C CYS A 9 -4.41 9.48 1.90
N LYS A 10 -3.17 9.81 2.25
CA LYS A 10 -2.02 9.54 1.39
C LYS A 10 -1.35 8.23 1.82
N LEU A 11 -1.20 7.29 0.89
CA LEU A 11 -0.41 6.08 1.13
C LEU A 11 1.08 6.42 1.26
N ILE A 12 1.72 5.98 2.33
CA ILE A 12 3.15 6.16 2.61
C ILE A 12 3.92 4.89 2.26
N SER A 13 3.40 3.74 2.69
CA SER A 13 4.00 2.44 2.47
C SER A 13 2.91 1.39 2.38
N LEU A 14 3.19 0.33 1.63
CA LEU A 14 2.27 -0.79 1.40
C LEU A 14 3.01 -2.10 1.67
N SER A 15 2.34 -3.04 2.29
CA SER A 15 2.72 -4.45 2.33
C SER A 15 1.57 -5.30 1.82
N ASP A 16 1.80 -6.60 1.66
CA ASP A 16 0.77 -7.56 1.27
C ASP A 16 -0.31 -7.75 2.36
N ARG A 17 -0.03 -7.30 3.59
CA ARG A 17 -0.93 -7.43 4.75
C ARG A 17 -1.39 -6.12 5.35
N GLY A 18 -0.94 -4.98 4.84
CA GLY A 18 -1.22 -3.70 5.47
C GLY A 18 -0.56 -2.53 4.77
N GLY A 19 -0.47 -1.43 5.49
CA GLY A 19 0.18 -0.24 4.98
C GLY A 19 0.26 0.85 6.02
N ARG A 20 0.85 1.97 5.62
CA ARG A 20 0.84 3.19 6.43
C ARG A 20 0.29 4.33 5.60
N ILE A 21 -0.59 5.11 6.21
CA ILE A 21 -1.24 6.26 5.57
C ILE A 21 -0.97 7.54 6.38
N VAL A 22 -0.93 8.69 5.70
CA VAL A 22 -1.10 10.01 6.30
C VAL A 22 -2.57 10.39 6.25
N CYS A 23 -3.09 10.92 7.35
CA CYS A 23 -4.48 11.29 7.52
C CYS A 23 -4.59 12.77 7.92
N GLU A 24 -5.70 13.45 7.61
CA GLU A 24 -6.00 14.80 8.13
C GLU A 24 -6.21 14.82 9.65
N SER A 25 -6.76 13.74 10.20
CA SER A 25 -7.06 13.58 11.62
C SER A 25 -6.50 12.27 12.15
N GLU A 26 -6.23 12.23 13.46
CA GLU A 26 -5.85 11.01 14.13
C GLU A 26 -6.96 9.96 14.02
N ILE A 27 -6.56 8.69 13.85
CA ILE A 27 -7.46 7.56 13.82
C ILE A 27 -7.08 6.63 14.96
N SER A 28 -8.01 6.39 15.87
CA SER A 28 -7.79 5.58 17.05
C SER A 28 -7.36 4.16 16.70
N ARG A 29 -6.50 3.58 17.54
CA ARG A 29 -6.16 2.15 17.46
C ARG A 29 -7.42 1.30 17.62
N GLY A 30 -7.50 0.20 16.87
CA GLY A 30 -8.62 -0.72 16.86
C GLY A 30 -9.80 -0.25 15.99
N THR A 31 -9.74 0.95 15.43
CA THR A 31 -10.78 1.42 14.51
C THR A 31 -10.80 0.54 13.26
N GLN A 32 -11.97 -0.04 12.98
CA GLN A 32 -12.24 -0.76 11.75
C GLN A 32 -12.73 0.21 10.67
N ALA A 33 -12.24 0.02 9.46
CA ALA A 33 -12.54 0.87 8.32
C ALA A 33 -12.59 0.08 7.02
N GLN A 34 -13.19 0.68 5.99
CA GLN A 34 -12.99 0.24 4.62
C GLN A 34 -12.01 1.18 3.93
N LEU A 35 -10.88 0.66 3.46
CA LEU A 35 -9.91 1.39 2.68
C LEU A 35 -10.24 1.26 1.20
N ASP A 36 -10.35 2.38 0.51
CA ASP A 36 -10.48 2.43 -0.94
C ASP A 36 -9.10 2.78 -1.53
N LEU A 37 -8.41 1.75 -2.00
CA LEU A 37 -7.00 1.82 -2.39
C LEU A 37 -6.89 1.85 -3.92
N LYS A 38 -6.36 2.96 -4.46
CA LYS A 38 -6.11 3.10 -5.90
C LYS A 38 -4.64 2.78 -6.23
N LEU A 39 -4.41 1.65 -6.89
CA LEU A 39 -3.08 1.19 -7.31
C LEU A 39 -3.02 1.07 -8.84
N SER A 40 -2.16 1.87 -9.48
CA SER A 40 -1.94 1.82 -10.95
C SER A 40 -3.23 1.84 -11.78
N GLY A 41 -4.22 2.65 -11.37
CA GLY A 41 -5.51 2.76 -12.04
C GLY A 41 -6.57 1.72 -11.62
N ARG A 42 -6.19 0.70 -10.85
CA ARG A 42 -7.14 -0.25 -10.24
C ARG A 42 -7.60 0.25 -8.88
N GLN A 43 -8.87 0.00 -8.57
CA GLN A 43 -9.48 0.35 -7.30
C GLN A 43 -9.74 -0.92 -6.49
N LEU A 44 -9.28 -0.95 -5.24
CA LEU A 44 -9.42 -2.09 -4.33
C LEU A 44 -10.11 -1.64 -3.06
N GLN A 45 -11.20 -2.30 -2.69
CA GLN A 45 -11.82 -2.11 -1.39
C GLN A 45 -11.28 -3.14 -0.41
N VAL A 46 -10.52 -2.67 0.57
CA VAL A 46 -9.82 -3.51 1.53
C VAL A 46 -10.31 -3.16 2.92
N PRO A 47 -10.99 -4.09 3.62
CA PRO A 47 -11.34 -3.86 5.01
C PRO A 47 -10.06 -3.87 5.87
N VAL A 48 -9.96 -2.92 6.79
CA VAL A 48 -8.75 -2.68 7.58
C VAL A 48 -9.05 -2.42 9.05
N GLU A 49 -8.05 -2.64 9.89
CA GLU A 49 -8.01 -2.21 11.28
C GLU A 49 -6.77 -1.35 11.52
N VAL A 50 -6.94 -0.26 12.26
CA VAL A 50 -5.82 0.58 12.68
C VAL A 50 -5.04 -0.08 13.81
N LEU A 51 -3.77 -0.41 13.56
CA LEU A 51 -2.86 -1.02 14.54
C LEU A 51 -2.25 -0.01 15.50
N TYR A 52 -1.87 1.15 14.97
CA TYR A 52 -1.25 2.23 15.73
C TYR A 52 -1.47 3.57 15.01
N CYS A 53 -1.40 4.66 15.78
CA CYS A 53 -1.37 6.02 15.26
C CYS A 53 -0.08 6.69 15.70
N ILE A 54 0.55 7.42 14.78
CA ILE A 54 1.67 8.32 15.06
C ILE A 54 1.08 9.73 15.00
N PRO A 55 1.12 10.50 16.10
CA PRO A 55 0.56 11.85 16.12
C PRO A 55 1.32 12.77 15.16
N ALA A 56 0.70 13.89 14.80
CA ALA A 56 1.41 14.97 14.13
C ALA A 56 2.54 15.49 15.03
N GLY A 57 3.65 15.89 14.43
CA GLY A 57 4.76 16.52 15.13
C GLY A 57 5.25 17.76 14.40
N ASP A 58 6.15 18.48 15.05
CA ASP A 58 6.63 19.79 14.58
C ASP A 58 7.71 19.71 13.49
N ALA A 59 8.16 18.50 13.15
CA ALA A 59 9.18 18.30 12.13
C ALA A 59 8.61 18.51 10.71
N PRO A 60 9.38 19.11 9.78
CA PRO A 60 9.02 19.17 8.37
C PRO A 60 8.67 17.78 7.83
N GLY A 61 7.46 17.64 7.28
CA GLY A 61 6.95 16.36 6.76
C GLY A 61 6.23 15.45 7.78
N ARG A 62 6.13 15.86 9.06
CA ARG A 62 5.34 15.18 10.10
C ARG A 62 4.16 16.01 10.60
N SER A 63 3.77 17.06 9.88
CA SER A 63 2.68 17.96 10.26
C SER A 63 1.29 17.32 10.27
N LYS A 64 1.16 16.07 9.84
CA LYS A 64 -0.09 15.31 9.80
C LYS A 64 0.10 13.95 10.47
N PRO A 65 -0.92 13.45 11.18
CA PRO A 65 -0.87 12.14 11.81
C PRO A 65 -0.76 11.02 10.77
N GLN A 66 -0.20 9.90 11.21
CA GLN A 66 -0.09 8.69 10.40
C GLN A 66 -0.77 7.52 11.10
N ALA A 67 -1.30 6.58 10.32
CA ALA A 67 -1.89 5.35 10.85
C ALA A 67 -1.26 4.14 10.19
N GLY A 68 -0.87 3.16 11.02
CA GLY A 68 -0.54 1.82 10.58
C GLY A 68 -1.79 0.98 10.44
N LEU A 69 -1.98 0.35 9.29
CA LEU A 69 -3.18 -0.42 8.94
C LEU A 69 -2.84 -1.89 8.80
N LEU A 70 -3.75 -2.75 9.27
CA LEU A 70 -3.77 -4.19 9.02
C LEU A 70 -4.99 -4.54 8.17
N PHE A 71 -4.80 -5.31 7.11
CA PHE A 71 -5.91 -5.77 6.27
C PHE A 71 -6.65 -6.93 6.94
N LYS A 72 -7.98 -6.83 7.06
CA LYS A 72 -8.87 -7.80 7.74
C LYS A 72 -10.23 -7.90 7.06
N PRO A 73 -10.73 -9.08 6.62
CA PRO A 73 -10.11 -10.40 6.72
C PRO A 73 -9.05 -10.65 5.64
N ALA A 74 -8.19 -11.64 5.89
CA ALA A 74 -7.13 -12.06 4.99
C ALA A 74 -7.71 -12.82 3.78
N ASN A 75 -8.06 -12.09 2.72
CA ASN A 75 -8.32 -12.70 1.42
C ASN A 75 -6.97 -13.09 0.80
N GLU A 76 -6.63 -14.38 0.75
CA GLU A 76 -5.34 -14.87 0.22
C GLU A 76 -5.08 -14.41 -1.23
N LYS A 77 -6.15 -14.33 -2.05
CA LYS A 77 -6.04 -13.80 -3.41
C LYS A 77 -5.57 -12.36 -3.40
N LEU A 78 -6.19 -11.51 -2.58
CA LEU A 78 -5.78 -10.10 -2.43
C LEU A 78 -4.34 -9.99 -1.92
N ILE A 79 -3.95 -10.80 -0.93
CA ILE A 79 -2.59 -10.82 -0.37
C ILE A 79 -1.58 -11.17 -1.48
N ASN A 80 -1.83 -12.23 -2.26
CA ASN A 80 -0.94 -12.64 -3.34
C ASN A 80 -0.89 -11.60 -4.47
N THR A 81 -2.02 -11.01 -4.85
CA THR A 81 -2.08 -9.90 -5.81
C THR A 81 -1.24 -8.70 -5.34
N LEU A 82 -1.39 -8.29 -4.08
CA LEU A 82 -0.62 -7.18 -3.53
C LEU A 82 0.87 -7.51 -3.44
N ARG A 83 1.22 -8.75 -3.06
CA ARG A 83 2.62 -9.20 -3.04
C ARG A 83 3.26 -9.06 -4.43
N ARG A 84 2.64 -9.64 -5.46
CA ARG A 84 3.11 -9.54 -6.85
C ARG A 84 3.19 -8.09 -7.33
N TYR A 85 2.23 -7.26 -6.95
CA TYR A 85 2.25 -5.83 -7.25
C TYR A 85 3.47 -5.14 -6.63
N ILE A 86 3.75 -5.38 -5.36
CA ILE A 86 4.86 -4.79 -4.62
C ILE A 86 6.20 -5.26 -5.18
N GLU A 87 6.33 -6.56 -5.47
CA GLU A 87 7.53 -7.14 -6.10
C GLU A 87 7.82 -6.46 -7.44
N LYS A 88 6.82 -6.41 -8.33
CA LYS A 88 6.93 -5.71 -9.62
C LYS A 88 7.36 -4.26 -9.43
N ARG A 89 6.68 -3.49 -8.58
CA ARG A 89 7.00 -2.07 -8.35
C ARG A 89 8.40 -1.87 -7.77
N SER A 90 8.86 -2.79 -6.94
CA SER A 90 10.20 -2.72 -6.34
C SER A 90 11.29 -2.95 -7.38
N VAL A 91 11.11 -3.94 -8.26
CA VAL A 91 12.05 -4.20 -9.38
C VAL A 91 12.05 -3.03 -10.36
N GLU A 92 10.88 -2.52 -10.76
CA GLU A 92 10.76 -1.34 -11.61
C GLU A 92 11.48 -0.13 -11.04
N ALA A 93 11.30 0.15 -9.74
CA ALA A 93 11.95 1.27 -9.08
C ALA A 93 13.47 1.09 -8.98
N ALA A 94 13.95 -0.13 -8.71
CA ALA A 94 15.38 -0.43 -8.66
C ALA A 94 16.03 -0.26 -10.04
N CYS A 95 15.42 -0.79 -11.10
CA CYS A 95 15.92 -0.66 -12.46
C CYS A 95 15.95 0.81 -12.90
N ALA A 96 14.87 1.56 -12.64
CA ALA A 96 14.79 2.98 -13.00
C ALA A 96 15.84 3.84 -12.28
N LYS A 97 16.19 3.49 -11.04
CA LYS A 97 17.24 4.19 -10.27
C LYS A 97 18.62 4.02 -10.89
N GLU A 98 18.88 2.86 -11.47
CA GLU A 98 20.17 2.51 -12.07
C GLU A 98 20.19 2.74 -13.60
N ASP A 99 19.12 3.32 -14.17
CA ASP A 99 18.93 3.53 -15.62
C ASP A 99 19.02 2.23 -16.44
N ILE A 100 18.52 1.13 -15.86
CA ILE A 100 18.48 -0.20 -16.49
C ILE A 100 17.07 -0.45 -17.05
N ALA A 101 16.99 -0.95 -18.28
CA ALA A 101 15.72 -1.38 -18.85
C ALA A 101 15.25 -2.71 -18.23
N LEU A 102 13.94 -2.88 -18.01
CA LEU A 102 13.39 -4.12 -17.43
C LEU A 102 13.65 -5.38 -18.26
N ASN A 103 13.94 -5.21 -19.55
CA ASN A 103 14.29 -6.28 -20.48
C ASN A 103 15.81 -6.47 -20.65
N ASP A 104 16.63 -5.79 -19.84
CA ASP A 104 18.08 -5.92 -19.89
C ASP A 104 18.50 -7.35 -19.47
N PRO A 105 19.46 -7.98 -20.17
CA PRO A 105 19.97 -9.29 -19.80
C PRO A 105 20.45 -9.41 -18.35
N CYS A 106 20.96 -8.34 -17.74
CA CYS A 106 21.45 -8.36 -16.36
C CYS A 106 20.36 -8.57 -15.30
N VAL A 107 19.08 -8.35 -15.65
CA VAL A 107 17.91 -8.59 -14.79
C VAL A 107 17.01 -9.73 -15.28
N SER A 108 17.43 -10.44 -16.33
CA SER A 108 16.67 -11.55 -16.95
C SER A 108 16.41 -12.75 -16.02
N TRP A 109 17.17 -12.87 -14.94
CA TRP A 109 16.99 -13.90 -13.91
C TRP A 109 15.91 -13.55 -12.88
N ILE A 110 15.38 -12.32 -12.89
CA ILE A 110 14.30 -11.89 -12.01
C ILE A 110 12.96 -12.23 -12.67
N ASP A 111 12.17 -13.09 -12.03
CA ASP A 111 10.79 -13.35 -12.46
C ASP A 111 9.88 -12.18 -12.05
N VAL A 112 9.74 -11.21 -12.94
CA VAL A 112 8.89 -10.03 -12.72
C VAL A 112 7.45 -10.36 -13.09
N PRO A 113 6.47 -10.22 -12.18
CA PRO A 113 5.08 -10.46 -12.50
C PRO A 113 4.60 -9.60 -13.69
N LEU A 114 4.16 -10.25 -14.77
CA LEU A 114 3.67 -9.57 -15.98
C LEU A 114 2.43 -8.71 -15.68
N ASP A 115 1.41 -9.32 -15.07
CA ASP A 115 0.24 -8.64 -14.55
C ASP A 115 -0.04 -9.08 -13.10
N PRO A 116 0.17 -8.21 -12.10
CA PRO A 116 -0.17 -8.56 -10.72
C PRO A 116 -1.68 -8.77 -10.51
N TRP A 117 -2.51 -8.37 -11.48
CA TRP A 117 -3.96 -8.49 -11.46
C TRP A 117 -4.50 -9.71 -12.21
N GLN A 118 -3.66 -10.48 -12.90
CA GLN A 118 -4.11 -11.70 -13.58
C GLN A 118 -4.58 -12.71 -12.54
N GLU A 119 -5.82 -13.19 -12.70
CA GLU A 119 -6.37 -14.27 -11.90
C GLU A 119 -5.62 -15.56 -12.27
N SER A 120 -4.93 -16.15 -11.29
CA SER A 120 -4.42 -17.52 -11.37
C SER A 120 -5.51 -18.52 -11.04
#